data_AF-A0A974Y8M1-F1
#
_entry.id   AF-A0A974Y8M1-F1
#
_cell.length_a   1.000
_cell.length_b   1.000
_cell.length_c   1.000
_cell.angle_alpha   90.00
_cell.angle_beta   90.00
_cell.angle_gamma   90.00
#
_symmetry.space_group_name_H-M   'P 1'
#
loop_
_entity.id
_entity.type
_entity.pdbx_description
1 polymer ?
#
loop_
_entity_poly.entity_id
_entity_poly.type
_entity_poly.pdbx_seq_one_letter_code
_entity_poly.pdbx_strand_id
1 'polypeptide(L)'
;MSFSGHRKINRFLGAEFGISEPEEVHIMLIPHLHLSHLVATGEWDHQHVASVAGVFNVALALAYINKDRRSINFYSGIQELLLALANGQTFGDVEKRRLQMVFSEADKYICGQRKTDILTAIRMVEYQIANAPPETVVRLDGK
;
A
#
# COMPACT_ATOMS: atom_id res chain seq x y z
N MET A 1 -4.39 -47.07 -6.41
CA MET A 1 -4.09 -45.89 -7.24
C MET A 1 -3.65 -44.76 -6.32
N SER A 2 -2.47 -44.20 -6.60
CA SER A 2 -1.69 -43.35 -5.69
C SER A 2 -2.07 -41.87 -5.85
N PHE A 3 -2.61 -41.25 -4.79
CA PHE A 3 -2.75 -39.80 -4.70
C PHE A 3 -1.42 -39.19 -4.21
N SER A 4 -0.46 -39.08 -5.14
CA SER A 4 0.83 -38.43 -4.93
C SER A 4 0.96 -37.24 -5.88
N GLY A 5 0.28 -36.14 -5.54
CA GLY A 5 0.30 -34.91 -6.33
C GLY A 5 0.58 -33.63 -5.53
N HIS A 6 0.20 -33.57 -4.25
CA HIS A 6 0.23 -32.30 -3.50
C HIS A 6 1.46 -32.05 -2.63
N ARG A 7 2.46 -32.95 -2.60
CA ARG A 7 3.64 -32.80 -1.73
C ARG A 7 4.93 -32.34 -2.43
N LYS A 8 4.88 -31.93 -3.70
CA LYS A 8 6.11 -31.60 -4.46
C LYS A 8 6.37 -30.11 -4.71
N ILE A 9 5.50 -29.21 -4.26
CA ILE A 9 5.77 -27.76 -4.38
C ILE A 9 6.42 -27.20 -3.09
N ASN A 10 6.36 -27.94 -1.98
CA ASN A 10 6.83 -27.47 -0.66
C ASN A 10 8.34 -27.65 -0.36
N ARG A 11 9.20 -27.79 -1.38
CA ARG A 11 10.65 -28.01 -1.13
C ARG A 11 11.62 -27.14 -1.93
N PHE A 12 11.13 -26.24 -2.79
CA PHE A 12 12.00 -25.37 -3.59
C PHE A 12 11.94 -23.88 -3.22
N LEU A 13 11.06 -23.48 -2.31
CA LEU A 13 11.00 -22.11 -1.81
C LEU A 13 11.35 -22.16 -0.32
N GLY A 14 12.54 -21.66 0.00
CA GLY A 14 13.10 -21.65 1.34
C GLY A 14 12.09 -21.14 2.35
N ALA A 15 11.88 -21.94 3.39
CA ALA A 15 11.21 -21.50 4.61
C ALA A 15 12.11 -20.45 5.30
N GLU A 16 12.05 -19.20 4.83
CA GLU A 16 12.64 -18.05 5.49
C GLU A 16 11.56 -16.99 5.66
N PHE A 17 10.96 -16.92 6.85
CA PHE A 17 10.34 -15.74 7.47
C PHE A 17 9.52 -14.75 6.60
N GLY A 18 8.91 -15.23 5.51
CA GLY A 18 7.94 -14.50 4.70
C GLY A 18 6.56 -14.46 5.36
N ILE A 19 5.72 -13.54 4.89
CA ILE A 19 4.29 -13.55 5.20
C ILE A 19 3.71 -14.88 4.68
N SER A 20 2.82 -15.53 5.44
CA SER A 20 2.15 -16.73 4.94
C SER A 20 1.20 -16.38 3.80
N GLU A 21 1.03 -17.22 2.78
CA GLU A 21 0.11 -16.97 1.66
C GLU A 21 -1.28 -16.44 2.11
N PRO A 22 -1.92 -16.94 3.19
CA PRO A 22 -3.19 -16.39 3.67
C PRO A 22 -3.09 -14.95 4.21
N GLU A 23 -1.99 -14.59 4.87
CA GLU A 23 -1.76 -13.25 5.40
C GLU A 23 -1.40 -12.25 4.29
N GLU A 24 -0.67 -12.70 3.25
CA GLU A 24 -0.36 -11.90 2.06
C GLU A 24 -1.66 -11.59 1.30
N VAL A 25 -2.51 -12.60 1.14
CA VAL A 25 -3.85 -12.45 0.57
C VAL A 25 -4.68 -11.47 1.41
N HIS A 26 -4.67 -11.52 2.74
CA HIS A 26 -5.50 -10.60 3.54
C HIS A 26 -5.00 -9.15 3.58
N ILE A 27 -3.68 -8.93 3.65
CA ILE A 27 -3.13 -7.56 3.76
C ILE A 27 -3.21 -6.82 2.42
N MET A 28 -3.00 -7.51 1.30
CA MET A 28 -2.88 -6.86 -0.01
C MET A 28 -4.12 -6.97 -0.91
N LEU A 29 -4.99 -7.98 -0.73
CA LEU A 29 -6.15 -8.16 -1.63
C LEU A 29 -7.14 -6.99 -1.58
N ILE A 30 -7.47 -6.51 -0.38
CA ILE A 30 -8.44 -5.41 -0.22
C ILE A 30 -7.93 -4.12 -0.88
N PRO A 31 -6.70 -3.65 -0.61
CA PRO A 31 -6.12 -2.52 -1.33
C PRO A 31 -6.08 -2.67 -2.86
N HIS A 32 -5.77 -3.86 -3.39
CA HIS A 32 -5.80 -4.13 -4.84
C HIS A 32 -7.20 -3.98 -5.44
N LEU A 33 -8.23 -4.47 -4.75
CA LEU A 33 -9.63 -4.33 -5.18
C LEU A 33 -10.08 -2.87 -5.15
N HIS A 34 -9.76 -2.15 -4.08
CA HIS A 34 -10.07 -0.72 -3.94
C HIS A 34 -9.39 0.11 -5.02
N LEU A 35 -8.11 -0.15 -5.31
CA LEU A 35 -7.40 0.50 -6.42
C LEU A 35 -8.08 0.22 -7.76
N SER A 36 -8.45 -1.04 -8.02
CA SER A 36 -9.11 -1.44 -9.26
C SER A 36 -10.43 -0.69 -9.44
N HIS A 37 -11.21 -0.55 -8.38
CA HIS A 37 -12.46 0.22 -8.40
C HIS A 37 -12.23 1.71 -8.64
N LEU A 38 -11.27 2.33 -7.93
CA LEU A 38 -10.92 3.74 -8.10
C LEU A 38 -10.52 4.04 -9.55
N VAL A 39 -9.72 3.18 -10.18
CA VAL A 39 -9.25 3.41 -11.55
C VAL A 39 -10.38 3.21 -12.57
N ALA A 40 -11.18 2.15 -12.40
CA ALA A 40 -12.28 1.83 -13.31
C ALA A 40 -13.37 2.91 -13.30
N THR A 41 -13.77 3.37 -12.11
CA THR A 41 -14.86 4.35 -11.97
C THR A 41 -14.37 5.79 -12.11
N GLY A 42 -13.14 6.08 -11.67
CA GLY A 42 -12.66 7.46 -11.50
C GLY A 42 -13.36 8.20 -10.35
N GLU A 43 -14.22 7.53 -9.59
CA GLU A 43 -14.90 8.11 -8.45
C GLU A 43 -13.96 8.10 -7.23
N TRP A 44 -13.87 9.25 -6.57
CA TRP A 44 -13.06 9.40 -5.37
C TRP A 44 -13.83 8.94 -4.15
N ASP A 45 -13.64 7.68 -3.76
CA ASP A 45 -14.18 7.11 -2.53
C ASP A 45 -13.14 7.16 -1.40
N HIS A 46 -13.50 7.78 -0.27
CA HIS A 46 -12.57 7.98 0.85
C HIS A 46 -12.07 6.66 1.47
N GLN A 47 -12.90 5.63 1.53
CA GLN A 47 -12.51 4.35 2.10
C GLN A 47 -11.52 3.62 1.19
N HIS A 48 -11.79 3.60 -0.12
CA HIS A 48 -10.90 3.01 -1.10
C HIS A 48 -9.55 3.73 -1.12
N VAL A 49 -9.56 5.07 -1.09
CA VAL A 49 -8.34 5.88 -1.04
C VAL A 49 -7.56 5.63 0.24
N ALA A 50 -8.22 5.59 1.40
CA ALA A 50 -7.54 5.32 2.67
C ALA A 50 -6.86 3.95 2.68
N SER A 51 -7.51 2.94 2.11
CA SER A 51 -6.94 1.60 1.95
C SER A 51 -5.70 1.57 1.04
N VAL A 52 -5.75 2.28 -0.09
CA VAL A 52 -4.61 2.42 -1.01
C VAL A 52 -3.48 3.22 -0.37
N ALA A 53 -3.79 4.32 0.33
CA ALA A 53 -2.84 5.13 1.08
C ALA A 53 -2.14 4.32 2.17
N GLY A 54 -2.85 3.39 2.82
CA GLY A 54 -2.30 2.46 3.81
C GLY A 54 -1.11 1.66 3.28
N VAL A 55 -1.17 1.19 2.02
CA VAL A 55 -0.06 0.47 1.38
C VAL A 55 1.16 1.36 1.24
N PHE A 56 0.99 2.60 0.78
CA PHE A 56 2.10 3.56 0.67
C PHE A 56 2.67 3.95 2.02
N ASN A 57 1.84 4.09 3.06
CA ASN A 57 2.30 4.37 4.41
C ASN A 57 3.20 3.24 4.95
N VAL A 58 2.80 1.98 4.72
CA VAL A 58 3.62 0.81 5.10
C VAL A 58 4.91 0.77 4.28
N ALA A 59 4.85 0.97 2.97
CA ALA A 59 6.03 1.00 2.10
C ALA A 59 7.02 2.11 2.51
N LEU A 60 6.51 3.29 2.85
CA LEU A 60 7.31 4.42 3.31
C LEU A 60 7.94 4.14 4.69
N ALA A 61 7.19 3.58 5.63
CA ALA A 61 7.71 3.17 6.94
C ALA A 61 8.84 2.13 6.81
N LEU A 62 8.66 1.14 5.93
CA LEU A 62 9.71 0.18 5.58
C LEU A 62 10.94 0.86 4.97
N ALA A 63 10.74 1.82 4.08
CA ALA A 63 11.84 2.59 3.50
C ALA A 63 12.62 3.38 4.57
N TYR A 64 11.94 3.95 5.57
CA TYR A 64 12.58 4.58 6.72
C TYR A 64 13.35 3.60 7.60
N ILE A 65 12.77 2.44 7.92
CA ILE A 65 13.45 1.36 8.67
C ILE A 65 14.75 0.95 7.97
N ASN A 66 14.67 0.77 6.65
CA ASN A 66 15.79 0.35 5.81
C ASN A 66 16.76 1.49 5.43
N LYS A 67 16.45 2.73 5.80
CA LYS A 67 17.20 3.94 5.41
C LYS A 67 17.34 4.10 3.88
N ASP A 68 16.35 3.61 3.13
CA ASP A 68 16.30 3.68 1.67
C ASP A 68 15.76 5.04 1.22
N ARG A 69 16.66 6.02 1.08
CA ARG A 69 16.32 7.39 0.67
C ARG A 69 15.62 7.48 -0.68
N ARG A 70 15.92 6.55 -1.60
CA ARG A 70 15.29 6.56 -2.94
C ARG A 70 13.81 6.22 -2.81
N SER A 71 13.51 5.16 -2.08
CA SER A 71 12.14 4.71 -1.83
C SER A 71 11.37 5.71 -0.97
N ILE A 72 12.01 6.36 0.01
CA ILE A 72 11.40 7.46 0.78
C ILE A 72 10.88 8.55 -0.16
N ASN A 73 11.77 9.10 -1.00
CA ASN A 73 11.37 10.18 -1.92
C ASN A 73 10.31 9.72 -2.93
N PHE A 74 10.40 8.48 -3.39
CA PHE A 74 9.45 7.91 -4.34
C PHE A 74 8.03 7.79 -3.74
N TYR A 75 7.91 7.23 -2.54
CA TYR A 75 6.61 7.03 -1.89
C TYR A 75 6.04 8.31 -1.26
N SER A 76 6.87 9.24 -0.80
CA SER A 76 6.37 10.57 -0.39
C SER A 76 5.72 11.32 -1.56
N GLY A 77 6.29 11.21 -2.77
CA GLY A 77 5.72 11.86 -3.96
C GLY A 77 4.36 11.31 -4.40
N ILE A 78 4.00 10.05 -4.05
CA ILE A 78 2.65 9.53 -4.34
C ILE A 78 1.64 9.91 -3.25
N GLN A 79 2.09 10.09 -2.00
CA GLN A 79 1.24 10.63 -0.94
C GLN A 79 0.82 12.08 -1.24
N GLU A 80 1.72 12.89 -1.79
CA GLU A 80 1.38 14.24 -2.28
C GLU A 80 0.29 14.20 -3.37
N LEU A 81 0.37 13.25 -4.30
CA LEU A 81 -0.67 13.07 -5.32
C LEU A 81 -2.02 12.74 -4.67
N LEU A 82 -2.04 11.77 -3.75
CA LEU A 82 -3.28 11.38 -3.07
C LEU A 82 -3.90 12.54 -2.27
N LEU A 83 -3.06 13.35 -1.62
CA LEU A 83 -3.50 14.54 -0.90
C LEU A 83 -4.05 15.61 -1.86
N ALA A 84 -3.40 15.82 -3.00
CA ALA A 84 -3.86 16.79 -3.99
C ALA A 84 -5.22 16.40 -4.58
N LEU A 85 -5.42 15.10 -4.86
CA LEU A 85 -6.70 14.56 -5.30
C LEU A 85 -7.79 14.69 -4.23
N ALA A 86 -7.46 14.42 -2.95
CA ALA A 86 -8.37 14.66 -1.82
C ALA A 86 -8.79 16.14 -1.70
N ASN A 87 -7.94 17.07 -2.13
CA ASN A 87 -8.21 18.50 -2.17
C ASN A 87 -8.90 18.98 -3.47
N GLY A 88 -9.44 18.07 -4.28
CA GLY A 88 -10.26 18.40 -5.44
C GLY A 88 -9.51 18.51 -6.76
N GLN A 89 -8.23 18.11 -6.83
CA GLN A 89 -7.58 17.93 -8.13
C GLN A 89 -8.25 16.81 -8.94
N THR A 90 -8.21 16.95 -10.26
CA THR A 90 -8.83 16.00 -11.17
C THR A 90 -8.12 14.65 -11.14
N PHE A 91 -8.87 13.57 -10.90
CA PHE A 91 -8.35 12.21 -10.98
C PHE A 91 -8.49 11.64 -12.41
N GLY A 92 -7.60 12.08 -13.29
CA GLY A 92 -7.59 11.72 -14.71
C GLY A 92 -6.83 10.44 -15.04
N ASP A 93 -6.78 10.09 -16.33
CA ASP A 93 -6.10 8.88 -16.82
C ASP A 93 -4.59 8.86 -16.57
N VAL A 94 -3.97 10.03 -16.41
CA VAL A 94 -2.55 10.14 -16.08
C VAL A 94 -2.33 9.76 -14.62
N GLU A 95 -3.15 10.32 -13.72
CA GLU A 95 -3.11 10.06 -12.28
C GLU A 95 -3.47 8.61 -11.98
N LYS A 96 -4.50 8.06 -12.66
CA LYS A 96 -4.88 6.64 -12.58
C LYS A 96 -3.73 5.71 -12.94
N ARG A 97 -3.09 5.92 -14.09
CA ARG A 97 -1.94 5.10 -14.55
C ARG A 97 -0.76 5.22 -13.60
N ARG A 98 -0.46 6.43 -13.13
CA ARG A 98 0.61 6.67 -12.16
C ARG A 98 0.33 5.94 -10.85
N LEU A 99 -0.89 6.04 -10.32
CA LEU A 99 -1.29 5.38 -9.10
C LEU A 99 -1.14 3.86 -9.20
N GLN A 100 -1.61 3.25 -10.30
CA GLN A 100 -1.47 1.80 -10.54
C GLN A 100 -0.01 1.34 -10.60
N MET A 101 0.83 2.09 -11.32
CA MET A 101 2.25 1.77 -11.44
C MET A 101 2.92 1.82 -10.06
N VAL A 102 2.75 2.92 -9.33
CA VAL A 102 3.42 3.12 -8.04
C VAL A 102 2.89 2.14 -7.00
N PHE A 103 1.59 1.84 -7.02
CA PHE A 103 1.00 0.82 -6.16
C PHE A 103 1.62 -0.56 -6.40
N SER A 104 1.79 -0.97 -7.66
CA SER A 104 2.43 -2.24 -8.01
C SER A 104 3.88 -2.31 -7.53
N GLU A 105 4.60 -1.19 -7.56
CA GLU A 105 5.97 -1.13 -7.04
C GLU A 105 6.01 -1.16 -5.50
N ALA A 106 5.07 -0.49 -4.83
CA ALA A 106 4.91 -0.56 -3.38
C ALA A 106 4.58 -1.97 -2.90
N ASP A 107 3.66 -2.65 -3.60
CA ASP A 107 3.27 -4.03 -3.33
C ASP A 107 4.47 -4.98 -3.41
N LYS A 108 5.20 -4.96 -4.53
CA LYS A 108 6.44 -5.74 -4.68
C LYS A 108 7.48 -5.39 -3.62
N TYR A 109 7.64 -4.11 -3.30
CA TYR A 109 8.59 -3.65 -2.30
C TYR A 109 8.27 -4.23 -0.92
N ILE A 110 6.98 -4.24 -0.53
CA ILE A 110 6.52 -4.80 0.74
C ILE A 110 6.66 -6.33 0.75
N CYS A 111 6.23 -7.03 -0.30
CA CYS A 111 6.39 -8.49 -0.39
C CYS A 111 7.85 -8.95 -0.36
N GLY A 112 8.79 -8.09 -0.79
CA GLY A 112 10.23 -8.34 -0.68
C GLY A 112 10.82 -8.17 0.72
N GLN A 113 10.06 -7.69 1.72
CA GLN A 113 10.55 -7.47 3.08
C GLN A 113 10.35 -8.68 4.00
N ARG A 114 11.12 -8.73 5.09
CA ARG A 114 10.92 -9.72 6.15
C ARG A 114 9.63 -9.44 6.90
N LYS A 115 8.89 -10.50 7.27
CA LYS A 115 7.61 -10.38 8.02
C LYS A 115 7.72 -9.52 9.28
N THR A 116 8.82 -9.64 10.02
CA THR A 116 9.07 -8.86 11.23
C THR A 116 9.14 -7.36 10.97
N ASP A 117 9.73 -6.97 9.85
CA ASP A 117 9.91 -5.57 9.47
C ASP A 117 8.57 -4.99 9.00
N ILE A 118 7.77 -5.79 8.26
CA ILE A 118 6.41 -5.41 7.85
C ILE A 118 5.51 -5.18 9.07
N LEU A 119 5.50 -6.10 10.03
CA LEU A 119 4.73 -5.93 11.26
C LEU A 119 5.20 -4.73 12.09
N THR A 120 6.50 -4.43 12.06
CA THR A 120 7.05 -3.24 12.73
C THR A 120 6.61 -1.96 12.02
N ALA A 121 6.65 -1.94 10.69
CA ALA A 121 6.16 -0.82 9.89
C ALA A 121 4.67 -0.56 10.10
N ILE A 122 3.84 -1.61 10.11
CA ILE A 122 2.39 -1.48 10.41
C ILE A 122 2.19 -0.84 11.79
N ARG A 123 2.86 -1.32 12.83
CA ARG A 123 2.77 -0.72 14.17
C ARG A 123 3.23 0.73 14.23
N MET A 124 4.28 1.09 13.49
CA MET A 124 4.73 2.48 13.39
C MET A 124 3.66 3.36 12.73
N VAL A 125 3.03 2.88 11.66
CA VAL A 125 1.96 3.60 10.96
C VAL A 125 0.73 3.74 11.87
N GLU A 126 0.29 2.68 12.53
CA GLU A 126 -0.83 2.72 13.49
C GLU A 126 -0.56 3.71 14.62
N TYR A 127 0.64 3.70 15.18
CA TYR A 127 1.04 4.65 16.21
C TYR A 127 1.00 6.09 15.69
N GLN A 128 1.48 6.35 14.47
CA GLN A 128 1.42 7.69 13.88
C GLN A 128 -0.01 8.13 13.62
N ILE A 129 -0.88 7.27 13.11
CA ILE A 129 -2.30 7.59 12.89
C ILE A 129 -3.00 7.92 14.21
N ALA A 130 -2.79 7.11 15.25
CA ALA A 130 -3.42 7.29 16.56
C ALA A 130 -2.96 8.56 17.29
N ASN A 131 -1.73 9.01 17.03
CA ASN A 131 -1.11 10.18 17.68
C ASN A 131 -0.96 11.37 16.73
N ALA A 132 -1.50 11.29 15.52
CA ALA A 132 -1.47 12.40 14.59
C ALA A 132 -2.26 13.57 15.21
N PRO A 133 -1.72 14.80 15.18
CA PRO A 133 -2.53 15.96 15.52
C PRO A 133 -3.73 16.00 14.58
N PRO A 134 -4.92 16.40 15.05
CA PRO A 134 -6.09 16.53 14.18
C PRO A 134 -5.74 17.46 13.03
N GLU A 135 -5.82 16.95 11.80
CA GLU A 135 -5.59 17.76 10.61
C GLU A 135 -6.59 18.92 10.59
N THR A 136 -6.10 20.15 10.61
CA THR A 136 -6.83 21.33 10.13
C THR A 136 -7.01 21.18 8.63
N VAL A 137 -7.98 20.36 8.22
CA VAL A 137 -8.48 20.33 6.85
C VAL A 137 -9.16 21.68 6.62
N VAL A 138 -8.43 22.65 6.07
CA VAL A 138 -9.03 23.86 5.52
C VAL A 138 -9.78 23.42 4.27
N ARG A 139 -11.03 23.01 4.43
CA ARG A 139 -11.97 22.94 3.32
C ARG A 139 -12.06 24.35 2.77
N LEU A 140 -11.45 24.59 1.63
CA LEU A 140 -11.78 25.76 0.82
C LEU A 140 -13.19 25.49 0.29
N ASP A 141 -14.20 25.86 1.10
CA ASP A 141 -15.58 25.89 0.65
C ASP A 141 -15.62 26.75 -0.61
N GLY A 142 -15.95 26.10 -1.72
CA GLY A 142 -15.98 26.74 -3.03
C GLY A 142 -16.89 27.96 -3.03
N LYS A 143 -16.35 29.07 -3.53
CA LYS A 143 -17.14 30.15 -4.11
C LYS A 143 -17.13 30.01 -5.62
#